data_AF-A0A1E3REH7-F1
#
_entry.id   AF-A0A1E3REH7-F1
#
_cell.length_a   1.000
_cell.length_b   1.000
_cell.length_c   1.000
_cell.angle_alpha   90.00
_cell.angle_beta   90.00
_cell.angle_gamma   90.00
#
_symmetry.space_group_name_H-M   'P 1'
#
loop_
_entity.id
_entity.type
_entity.pdbx_description
1 polymer ?
#
loop_
_entity_poly.entity_id
_entity_poly.type
_entity_poly.pdbx_seq_one_letter_code
_entity_poly.pdbx_strand_id
1 'polypeptide(L)' 'METFKRYLMFQGMMFVFGIVGPIFLILYFASQPDPTMRWAYWIGLFVTAADILIALVLTETSTPKRNSDD' A
#
# COMPACT_ATOMS: atom_id res chain seq x y z
N MET A 1 -5.72 -25.47 -0.09
CA MET A 1 -6.03 -24.69 -1.31
C MET A 1 -6.50 -23.27 -1.01
N GLU A 2 -7.21 -22.98 0.09
CA GLU A 2 -7.65 -21.61 0.41
C GLU A 2 -6.52 -20.64 0.81
N THR A 3 -5.57 -21.08 1.64
CA THR A 3 -4.48 -20.23 2.13
C THR A 3 -3.57 -19.72 1.02
N PHE A 4 -3.19 -20.58 0.07
CA PHE A 4 -2.43 -20.17 -1.12
C PHE A 4 -3.18 -19.14 -1.96
N LYS A 5 -4.49 -19.34 -2.14
CA LYS A 5 -5.35 -18.43 -2.91
C LYS A 5 -5.48 -17.06 -2.24
N ARG A 6 -5.64 -17.03 -0.91
CA ARG A 6 -5.63 -15.80 -0.11
C ARG A 6 -4.27 -15.08 -0.21
N TYR A 7 -3.18 -15.81 -0.08
CA TYR A 7 -1.82 -15.27 -0.20
C TYR A 7 -1.58 -14.61 -1.57
N LEU A 8 -1.98 -15.29 -2.65
CA LEU A 8 -1.88 -14.77 -4.01
C LEU A 8 -2.74 -13.52 -4.21
N MET A 9 -3.91 -13.45 -3.57
CA MET A 9 -4.81 -12.30 -3.63
C MET A 9 -4.19 -11.08 -2.91
N PHE A 10 -3.67 -11.26 -1.71
CA PHE A 10 -3.00 -10.18 -0.96
C PHE A 10 -1.71 -9.74 -1.65
N GLN A 11 -0.94 -10.67 -2.21
CA GLN A 11 0.29 -10.36 -2.94
C GLN A 11 0.00 -9.60 -4.24
N GLY A 12 -1.06 -9.97 -4.97
CA GLY A 12 -1.53 -9.21 -6.12
C GLY A 12 -2.02 -7.81 -5.72
N MET A 13 -2.75 -7.69 -4.62
CA MET A 13 -3.22 -6.41 -4.09
C MET A 13 -2.04 -5.50 -3.71
N MET A 14 -1.02 -6.04 -3.05
CA MET A 14 0.19 -5.29 -2.70
C MET A 14 1.01 -4.86 -3.93
N PHE A 15 0.94 -5.60 -5.04
CA PHE A 15 1.55 -5.19 -6.30
C PHE A 15 0.79 -4.07 -7.01
N VAL A 16 -0.55 -4.02 -6.87
CA VAL A 16 -1.38 -2.99 -7.51
C VAL A 16 -1.43 -1.71 -6.71
N PHE A 17 -1.53 -1.79 -5.39
CA PHE A 17 -1.69 -0.66 -4.48
C PHE A 17 -0.34 -0.22 -3.86
N GLY A 18 0.44 -1.17 -3.36
CA GLY A 18 1.72 -0.89 -2.69
C GLY A 18 2.81 -0.31 -3.60
N ILE A 19 2.69 -0.51 -4.92
CA ILE A 19 3.66 0.05 -5.89
C ILE A 19 3.31 1.49 -6.32
N VAL A 20 2.08 1.95 -6.07
CA VAL A 20 1.60 3.29 -6.47
C VAL A 20 2.44 4.37 -5.81
N GLY A 21 2.78 4.21 -4.53
CA GLY A 21 3.60 5.16 -3.78
C GLY A 21 5.02 5.32 -4.31
N PRO A 22 5.79 4.22 -4.47
CA PRO A 22 7.09 4.23 -5.12
C PRO A 22 7.06 4.83 -6.53
N ILE A 23 6.05 4.53 -7.34
CA ILE A 23 5.90 5.09 -8.70
C ILE A 23 5.69 6.61 -8.66
N PHE A 24 4.84 7.11 -7.77
CA PHE A 24 4.61 8.56 -7.62
C PHE A 24 5.86 9.30 -7.15
N LEU A 25 6.61 8.72 -6.21
CA LEU A 25 7.88 9.27 -5.73
C LEU A 25 8.92 9.26 -6.85
N ILE A 26 9.05 8.17 -7.61
CA ILE A 26 9.93 8.08 -8.78
C ILE A 26 9.55 9.14 -9.81
N LEU A 27 8.26 9.29 -10.15
CA LEU A 27 7.81 10.30 -11.10
C LEU A 27 8.11 11.73 -10.62
N TYR A 28 7.92 12.02 -9.34
CA TYR A 28 8.25 13.34 -8.78
C TYR A 28 9.73 13.67 -8.88
N PHE A 29 10.61 12.72 -8.53
CA PHE A 29 12.06 12.93 -8.59
C PHE A 29 12.64 12.83 -10.01
N ALA A 30 12.02 12.05 -10.90
CA ALA A 30 12.42 11.93 -12.30
C ALA A 30 11.90 13.09 -13.16
N SER A 31 10.82 13.76 -12.75
CA SER A 31 10.35 14.97 -13.40
C SER A 31 11.32 16.12 -13.10
N GLN A 32 11.68 16.86 -14.15
CA GLN A 32 12.48 18.10 -14.05
C GLN A 32 11.89 19.01 -12.97
N PRO A 33 12.70 19.77 -12.20
CA PRO A 33 12.22 20.60 -11.07
C PRO A 33 11.32 21.74 -11.55
N ASP A 34 10.09 21.38 -11.89
CA ASP A 34 9.05 22.30 -12.25
C ASP A 34 8.25 22.60 -10.97
N PRO A 35 8.20 23.86 -10.51
CA PRO A 35 7.52 24.23 -9.27
C PRO A 35 6.03 23.87 -9.26
N THR A 36 5.41 23.62 -10.43
CA THR A 36 4.03 23.12 -10.52
C THR A 36 3.85 21.67 -10.08
N MET A 37 4.91 20.85 -10.10
CA MET A 37 4.86 19.43 -9.71
C MET A 37 4.89 19.19 -8.19
N ARG A 38 5.09 20.23 -7.36
CA ARG A 38 5.09 20.11 -5.89
C ARG A 38 3.78 19.54 -5.33
N TRP A 39 2.66 19.81 -5.99
CA TRP A 39 1.37 19.25 -5.60
C TRP A 39 1.34 17.72 -5.77
N ALA A 40 1.95 17.21 -6.85
CA ALA A 40 2.04 15.77 -7.10
C ALA A 40 2.88 15.03 -6.03
N TYR A 41 3.90 15.67 -5.46
CA TYR A 41 4.65 15.13 -4.33
C TYR A 41 3.78 14.95 -3.08
N TRP A 42 3.06 15.99 -2.68
CA TRP A 42 2.24 15.95 -1.47
C TRP A 42 1.06 14.98 -1.61
N ILE A 43 0.42 14.93 -2.78
CA ILE A 43 -0.62 13.95 -3.07
C ILE A 43 -0.04 12.53 -3.13
N GLY A 44 1.10 12.34 -3.80
CA GLY A 44 1.78 11.05 -3.85
C GLY A 44 2.15 10.52 -2.46
N LEU A 45 2.69 11.39 -1.59
CA LEU A 45 3.00 11.07 -0.20
C LEU A 45 1.73 10.71 0.59
N PHE A 46 0.66 11.47 0.43
CA PHE A 46 -0.62 11.22 1.10
C PHE A 46 -1.24 9.88 0.68
N VAL A 47 -1.29 9.60 -0.62
CA VAL A 47 -1.80 8.32 -1.15
C VAL A 47 -0.95 7.16 -0.66
N THR A 48 0.38 7.30 -0.66
CA THR A 48 1.30 6.28 -0.12
C THR A 48 1.04 6.00 1.35
N ALA A 49 0.90 7.05 2.16
CA ALA A 49 0.62 6.92 3.59
C ALA A 49 -0.74 6.24 3.85
N ALA A 50 -1.77 6.62 3.09
CA ALA A 50 -3.09 5.99 3.18
C ALA A 50 -3.03 4.50 2.81
N ASP A 51 -2.27 4.14 1.77
CA ASP A 51 -2.09 2.75 1.34
C ASP A 51 -1.45 1.89 2.45
N ILE A 52 -0.39 2.41 3.08
CA ILE A 52 0.29 1.76 4.20
C ILE A 52 -0.64 1.58 5.40
N LEU A 53 -1.42 2.61 5.76
CA LEU A 53 -2.36 2.54 6.87
C LEU A 53 -3.46 1.50 6.63
N ILE A 54 -3.99 1.43 5.40
CA ILE A 54 -4.97 0.40 5.01
C ILE A 54 -4.35 -0.99 5.11
N ALA A 55 -3.11 -1.17 4.65
CA ALA A 55 -2.40 -2.45 4.77
C ALA A 55 -2.20 -2.88 6.23
N LEU A 56 -1.87 -1.95 7.12
CA LEU A 56 -1.75 -2.22 8.56
C LEU A 56 -3.09 -2.64 9.16
N VAL A 57 -4.18 -1.92 8.87
CA VAL A 57 -5.52 -2.27 9.38
C VAL A 57 -5.98 -3.63 8.86
N LEU A 58 -5.73 -3.94 7.59
CA LEU A 58 -6.02 -5.27 7.02
C LEU A 58 -5.19 -6.36 7.70
N THR A 59 -3.94 -6.08 8.04
CA THR A 59 -3.06 -7.02 8.75
C THR A 59 -3.54 -7.28 10.17
N GLU A 60 -3.95 -6.23 10.89
CA GLU A 60 -4.52 -6.38 12.24
C GLU A 60 -5.84 -7.16 12.21
N THR A 61 -6.75 -6.83 11.28
CA THR A 61 -8.05 -7.50 11.15
C THR A 61 -7.94 -8.94 10.62
N SER A 62 -6.88 -9.27 9.88
CA SER A 62 -6.64 -10.63 9.38
C SER A 62 -5.95 -11.55 10.39
N THR A 63 -5.50 -11.03 11.55
CA THR A 63 -5.01 -11.87 12.63
C THR A 63 -6.19 -12.65 13.24
N PRO A 64 -6.24 -13.98 13.13
CA PRO A 64 -7.32 -14.76 13.73
C PRO A 64 -7.24 -14.59 15.25
N LYS A 65 -8.35 -14.20 15.90
CA LYS A 65 -8.48 -14.39 17.36
C LYS A 65 -8.27 -15.88 17.61
N ARG A 66 -7.13 -16.26 18.20
CA ARG A 66 -6.94 -17.59 18.77
C ARG A 66 -7.92 -17.69 19.93
N ASN A 67 -9.06 -18.34 19.70
CA ASN A 67 -10.00 -18.67 20.76
C ASN A 67 -9.28 -19.68 21.65
N SER A 68 -8.89 -19.21 22.83
CA SER A 68 -8.37 -20.03 23.92
C SER A 68 -9.57 -20.62 24.67
N ASP A 69 -10.28 -21.55 24.02
CA ASP A 69 -11.28 -22.39 24.69
C ASP A 69 -10.77 -23.84 24.60
N ASP A 70 -9.88 -24.17 25.53
CA ASP A 70 -9.66 -25.55 26.03
C ASP A 70 -10.84 -25.95 26.95
#